data_AF-A0A075GFF5-F1
#
_entry.id   AF-A0A075GFF5-F1
#
_cell.length_a   1.000
_cell.length_b   1.000
_cell.length_c   1.000
_cell.angle_alpha   90.00
_cell.angle_beta   90.00
_cell.angle_gamma   90.00
#
_symmetry.space_group_name_H-M   'P 1'
#
loop_
_entity.id
_entity.type
_entity.pdbx_description
1 polymer ?
#
loop_
_entity_poly.entity_id
_entity_poly.type
_entity_poly.pdbx_seq_one_letter_code
_entity_poly.pdbx_strand_id
1 'polypeptide(L)'
;IGRNLNGSDNPYQEFTAPLTYDFANSHKLNQFKTRLVYPQKDPGVGFQQPEQENHMDIYFYNETDEEVRNSSANSQAPTDSNCNTEEHYCLTMTASTGDFRDHLDGSWLVQIFNTKQHNAEIVEVQIILKYK
;
A
#
# COMPACT_ATOMS: atom_id res chain seq x y z
N ILE A 1 -5.13 10.56 -9.56
CA ILE A 1 -3.96 11.18 -10.24
C ILE A 1 -2.90 11.30 -9.15
N GLY A 2 -1.91 10.40 -9.14
CA GLY A 2 -0.86 10.37 -8.11
C GLY A 2 0.11 11.52 -8.28
N ARG A 3 0.56 12.13 -7.18
CA ARG A 3 1.58 13.17 -7.20
C ARG A 3 2.94 12.48 -7.29
N ASN A 4 3.59 12.58 -8.46
CA ASN A 4 5.02 12.30 -8.55
C ASN A 4 5.77 13.51 -7.99
N LEU A 5 6.34 13.39 -6.80
CA LEU A 5 7.26 14.39 -6.25
C LEU A 5 8.70 13.99 -6.61
N ASN A 6 9.28 14.76 -7.52
CA ASN A 6 10.67 14.67 -7.92
C ASN A 6 11.60 15.09 -6.78
N GLY A 7 12.63 14.28 -6.53
CA GLY A 7 13.92 14.73 -5.99
C GLY A 7 14.52 13.79 -4.97
N SER A 8 15.55 13.02 -5.36
CA SER A 8 16.47 12.21 -4.52
C SER A 8 15.91 11.27 -3.44
N ASP A 9 14.62 11.33 -3.16
CA ASP A 9 13.89 10.55 -2.19
C ASP A 9 13.42 9.27 -2.86
N ASN A 10 13.42 8.17 -2.12
CA ASN A 10 12.99 6.88 -2.65
C ASN A 10 11.61 7.03 -3.33
N PRO A 11 11.43 6.46 -4.53
CA PRO A 11 10.20 6.62 -5.28
C PRO A 11 9.02 6.05 -4.48
N TYR A 12 7.95 6.84 -4.39
CA TYR A 12 6.67 6.41 -3.84
C TYR A 12 5.54 6.64 -4.83
N GLN A 13 4.48 5.85 -4.68
CA GLN A 13 3.26 5.97 -5.47
C GLN A 13 2.06 6.20 -4.55
N GLU A 14 1.18 7.09 -4.97
CA GLU A 14 0.02 7.54 -4.19
C GLU A 14 -1.29 7.20 -4.88
N PHE A 15 -2.22 6.64 -4.10
CA PHE A 15 -3.56 6.28 -4.54
C PHE A 15 -4.58 6.79 -3.53
N THR A 16 -5.56 7.56 -3.98
CA THR A 16 -6.61 8.11 -3.11
C THR A 16 -7.91 7.33 -3.29
N ALA A 17 -8.60 7.04 -2.19
CA ALA A 17 -9.91 6.42 -2.20
C ALA A 17 -10.89 7.20 -1.33
N PRO A 18 -12.11 7.52 -1.81
CA PRO A 18 -13.13 8.14 -0.98
C PRO A 18 -13.71 7.09 -0.03
N LEU A 19 -13.63 7.35 1.27
CA LEU A 19 -14.27 6.55 2.31
C LEU A 19 -15.50 7.30 2.81
N THR A 20 -16.57 6.56 3.05
CA THR A 20 -17.81 7.07 3.65
C THR A 20 -18.12 6.19 4.84
N TYR A 21 -18.26 6.75 6.02
CA TYR A 21 -18.52 5.98 7.23
C TYR A 21 -19.66 6.63 8.02
N ASP A 22 -20.87 6.15 7.76
CA ASP A 22 -22.05 6.66 8.44
C ASP A 22 -22.28 5.92 9.77
N PHE A 23 -22.12 6.63 10.89
CA PHE A 23 -22.36 6.07 12.22
C PHE A 23 -23.84 5.74 12.47
N ALA A 24 -24.76 6.49 11.86
CA ALA A 24 -26.20 6.44 12.12
C ALA A 24 -26.96 5.51 11.16
N ASN A 25 -26.55 5.41 9.89
CA ASN A 25 -27.22 4.58 8.88
C ASN A 25 -26.48 3.25 8.60
N SER A 26 -27.01 2.45 7.67
CA SER A 26 -26.44 1.15 7.30
C SER A 26 -25.10 1.24 6.57
N HIS A 27 -24.75 2.38 5.96
CA HIS A 27 -23.54 2.58 5.13
C HIS A 27 -22.24 2.63 5.94
N LYS A 28 -21.92 1.52 6.60
CA LYS A 28 -20.74 1.38 7.46
C LYS A 28 -19.64 0.71 6.67
N LEU A 29 -18.57 1.45 6.40
CA LEU A 29 -17.34 0.85 5.89
C LEU A 29 -16.81 -0.16 6.91
N ASN A 30 -16.79 -1.42 6.52
CA ASN A 30 -16.36 -2.53 7.36
C ASN A 30 -14.90 -2.91 7.09
N GLN A 31 -14.42 -2.68 5.87
CA GLN A 31 -13.08 -3.03 5.46
C GLN A 31 -12.56 -2.07 4.40
N PHE A 32 -11.37 -1.55 4.65
CA PHE A 32 -10.52 -0.90 3.67
C PHE A 32 -9.25 -1.73 3.56
N LYS A 33 -9.12 -2.50 2.48
CA LYS A 33 -7.99 -3.42 2.27
C LYS A 33 -7.22 -3.01 1.04
N THR A 34 -5.91 -2.87 1.17
CA THR A 34 -4.99 -2.74 0.05
C THR A 34 -4.24 -4.04 -0.16
N ARG A 35 -4.11 -4.46 -1.41
CA ARG A 35 -3.25 -5.56 -1.87
C ARG A 35 -2.22 -4.97 -2.83
N LEU A 36 -0.96 -5.27 -2.59
CA LEU A 36 0.19 -4.85 -3.37
C LEU A 36 0.94 -6.10 -3.83
N VAL A 37 1.23 -6.20 -5.14
CA VAL A 37 2.06 -7.24 -5.74
C VAL A 37 3.22 -6.60 -6.48
N TYR A 38 4.44 -7.04 -6.17
CA TYR A 38 5.69 -6.54 -6.76
C TYR A 38 6.73 -7.67 -6.84
N PRO A 39 7.68 -7.62 -7.79
CA PRO A 39 8.70 -8.65 -7.91
C PRO A 39 9.66 -8.61 -6.73
N GLN A 40 10.16 -9.76 -6.29
CA GLN A 40 11.11 -9.85 -5.17
C GLN A 40 12.44 -9.16 -5.49
N LYS A 41 12.80 -9.14 -6.78
CA LYS A 41 14.03 -8.54 -7.25
C LYS A 41 13.79 -7.78 -8.55
N ASP A 42 14.52 -6.70 -8.75
CA ASP A 42 14.58 -6.04 -10.05
C ASP A 42 15.66 -6.68 -10.94
N PRO A 43 15.41 -6.84 -12.25
CA PRO A 43 16.42 -7.30 -13.18
C PRO A 43 17.54 -6.25 -13.24
N GLY A 44 18.76 -6.65 -12.88
CA GLY A 44 19.93 -5.77 -12.91
C GLY A 44 20.11 -5.12 -14.29
N VAL A 45 20.26 -3.80 -14.32
CA VAL A 45 20.45 -3.06 -15.58
C VAL A 45 21.88 -3.23 -16.09
N GLY A 46 22.09 -4.24 -16.95
CA GLY A 46 23.32 -4.46 -17.71
C GLY A 46 24.19 -5.62 -17.23
N PHE A 47 25.31 -5.86 -17.93
CA PHE A 47 26.14 -7.06 -17.83
C PHE A 47 26.91 -7.26 -16.50
N GLN A 48 26.79 -6.32 -15.55
CA GLN A 48 27.58 -6.30 -14.30
C GLN A 48 26.79 -5.87 -13.05
N GLN A 49 25.49 -5.61 -13.15
CA GLN A 49 24.69 -5.22 -11.99
C GLN A 49 23.99 -6.43 -11.40
N PRO A 50 24.21 -6.76 -10.11
CA PRO A 50 23.48 -7.83 -9.46
C PRO A 50 21.99 -7.48 -9.37
N GLU A 51 21.15 -8.52 -9.32
CA GLU A 51 19.74 -8.36 -8.97
C GLU A 51 19.61 -7.64 -7.63
N GLN A 52 18.70 -6.68 -7.54
CA GLN A 52 18.48 -5.89 -6.33
C GLN A 52 17.17 -6.30 -5.68
N GLU A 53 17.20 -6.67 -4.40
CA GLU A 53 16.01 -7.08 -3.66
C GLU A 53 15.10 -5.89 -3.38
N ASN A 54 13.83 -6.03 -3.72
CA ASN A 54 12.80 -5.02 -3.47
C ASN A 54 12.25 -5.12 -2.05
N HIS A 55 11.97 -3.96 -1.44
CA HIS A 55 11.24 -3.91 -0.19
C HIS A 55 10.27 -2.73 -0.18
N MET A 56 9.00 -3.03 -0.44
CA MET A 56 7.94 -2.04 -0.42
C MET A 56 7.09 -2.11 0.84
N ASP A 57 6.66 -0.93 1.29
CA ASP A 57 5.71 -0.73 2.37
C ASP A 57 4.46 0.02 1.89
N ILE A 58 3.35 -0.22 2.58
CA ILE A 58 2.07 0.45 2.40
C ILE A 58 1.82 1.33 3.63
N TYR A 59 1.45 2.58 3.39
CA TYR A 59 1.01 3.54 4.39
C TYR A 59 -0.41 4.01 4.08
N PHE A 60 -1.24 4.14 5.10
CA PHE A 60 -2.56 4.75 5.03
C PHE A 60 -2.53 6.08 5.76
N TYR A 61 -2.99 7.13 5.10
CA TYR A 61 -3.21 8.45 5.68
C TYR A 61 -4.68 8.83 5.56
N ASN A 62 -5.21 9.54 6.56
CA ASN A 62 -6.54 10.11 6.51
C ASN A 62 -6.54 11.43 5.70
N GLU A 63 -7.68 12.12 5.64
CA GLU A 63 -7.82 13.37 4.88
C GLU A 63 -7.01 14.55 5.45
N THR A 64 -6.52 14.42 6.68
CA THR A 64 -5.69 15.43 7.37
C THR A 64 -4.19 15.12 7.28
N ASP A 65 -3.81 14.16 6.44
CA ASP A 65 -2.43 13.65 6.29
C ASP A 65 -1.89 12.97 7.57
N GLU A 66 -2.77 12.55 8.48
CA GLU A 66 -2.39 11.77 9.67
C GLU A 66 -2.21 10.29 9.29
N GLU A 67 -1.09 9.68 9.71
CA GLU A 67 -0.85 8.26 9.49
C GLU A 67 -1.82 7.41 10.34
N VAL A 68 -2.64 6.63 9.65
CA VAL A 68 -3.58 5.69 10.29
C VAL A 68 -2.90 4.34 10.54
N ARG A 69 -2.16 3.84 9.54
CA ARG A 69 -1.54 2.51 9.61
C ARG A 69 -0.42 2.38 8.59
N ASN A 70 0.58 1.58 8.92
CA ASN A 70 1.66 1.23 8.00
C ASN A 70 2.01 -0.26 8.08
N SER A 71 2.73 -0.74 7.06
CA SER A 71 3.25 -2.11 7.00
C SER A 71 4.71 -2.25 7.38
N SER A 72 5.42 -1.18 7.76
CA SER A 72 6.89 -1.20 7.90
C SER A 72 7.37 -2.13 9.01
N ALA A 73 6.50 -2.50 9.94
CA ALA A 73 6.77 -3.48 10.99
C ALA A 73 6.43 -4.93 10.60
N ASN A 74 5.77 -5.15 9.46
CA ASN A 74 5.41 -6.49 9.00
C ASN A 74 6.61 -7.13 8.30
N SER A 75 6.86 -8.41 8.58
CA SER A 75 7.83 -9.17 7.79
C SER A 75 7.37 -9.25 6.34
N GLN A 76 8.30 -9.18 5.37
CA GLN A 76 8.04 -9.27 3.93
C GLN A 76 7.51 -10.63 3.46
N ALA A 77 7.09 -11.49 4.40
CA ALA A 77 6.43 -12.73 4.06
C ALA A 77 5.14 -12.41 3.26
N PRO A 78 4.87 -13.14 2.18
CA PRO A 78 3.60 -13.07 1.48
C PRO A 78 2.45 -13.22 2.48
N THR A 79 1.62 -12.18 2.57
CA THR A 79 0.45 -12.17 3.48
C THR A 79 -0.81 -12.67 2.78
N ASP A 80 -0.73 -12.95 1.48
CA ASP A 80 -1.80 -13.44 0.64
C ASP A 80 -1.48 -14.85 0.11
N SER A 81 -2.34 -15.81 0.41
CA SER A 81 -2.20 -17.21 0.00
C SER A 81 -2.30 -17.43 -1.52
N ASN A 82 -2.84 -16.45 -2.25
CA ASN A 82 -2.98 -16.52 -3.71
C ASN A 82 -1.83 -15.80 -4.45
N CYS A 83 -0.75 -15.49 -3.74
CA CYS A 83 0.44 -14.89 -4.32
C CYS A 83 1.31 -15.93 -5.03
N ASN A 84 1.83 -15.61 -6.23
CA ASN A 84 2.96 -16.37 -6.78
C ASN A 84 4.24 -15.98 -6.00
N THR A 85 4.55 -16.74 -4.95
CA THR A 85 5.65 -16.43 -4.02
C THR A 85 7.02 -16.80 -4.55
N GLU A 86 7.12 -17.40 -5.74
CA GLU A 86 8.41 -17.75 -6.35
C GLU A 86 9.11 -16.52 -6.93
N GLU A 87 8.34 -15.56 -7.45
CA GLU A 87 8.87 -14.37 -8.13
C GLU A 87 8.39 -13.05 -7.51
N HIS A 88 7.29 -13.07 -6.74
CA HIS A 88 6.68 -11.87 -6.20
C HIS A 88 6.55 -11.87 -4.67
N TYR A 89 6.53 -10.67 -4.11
CA TYR A 89 6.00 -10.40 -2.78
C TYR A 89 4.56 -9.91 -2.91
N CYS A 90 3.69 -10.38 -2.01
CA CYS A 90 2.33 -9.90 -1.88
C CYS A 90 2.07 -9.39 -0.48
N LEU A 91 1.92 -8.07 -0.39
CA LEU A 91 1.66 -7.38 0.85
C LEU A 91 0.19 -6.97 0.90
N THR A 92 -0.45 -7.25 2.02
CA THR A 92 -1.83 -6.85 2.27
C THR A 92 -1.91 -6.07 3.56
N MET A 93 -2.64 -4.95 3.53
CA MET A 93 -2.90 -4.16 4.71
C MET A 93 -4.39 -3.87 4.79
N THR A 94 -4.96 -3.97 5.98
CA THR A 94 -6.39 -3.75 6.20
C THR A 94 -6.59 -2.76 7.35
N ALA A 95 -7.37 -1.71 7.10
CA ALA A 95 -7.99 -0.91 8.12
C ALA A 95 -9.38 -1.46 8.46
N SER A 96 -9.71 -1.39 9.73
CA SER A 96 -10.87 -1.96 10.39
C SER A 96 -11.77 -0.88 10.97
N THR A 97 -12.93 -1.27 11.50
CA THR A 97 -13.90 -0.34 12.10
C THR A 97 -13.33 0.53 13.22
N GLY A 98 -12.32 0.05 13.96
CA GLY A 98 -11.64 0.87 14.98
C GLY A 98 -10.91 2.05 14.34
N ASP A 99 -10.12 1.78 13.30
CA ASP A 99 -9.34 2.79 12.58
C ASP A 99 -10.25 3.88 11.99
N PHE A 100 -11.40 3.51 11.41
CA PHE A 100 -12.37 4.47 10.86
C PHE A 100 -13.05 5.32 11.93
N ARG A 101 -13.20 4.79 13.14
CA ARG A 101 -13.82 5.52 14.25
C ARG A 101 -12.92 6.63 14.75
N ASP A 102 -11.62 6.36 14.78
CA ASP A 102 -10.63 7.24 15.37
C ASP A 102 -10.14 8.29 14.36
N HIS A 103 -10.07 7.95 13.07
CA HIS A 103 -9.55 8.84 12.02
C HIS A 103 -10.60 9.42 11.08
N LEU A 104 -11.88 9.13 11.31
CA LEU A 104 -13.06 9.61 10.56
C LEU A 104 -13.05 9.21 9.07
N ASP A 105 -14.18 9.41 8.41
CA ASP A 105 -14.31 9.24 6.96
C ASP A 105 -13.80 10.46 6.19
N GLY A 106 -13.68 10.32 4.86
CA GLY A 106 -13.03 11.32 4.02
C GLY A 106 -12.22 10.68 2.89
N SER A 107 -11.34 11.45 2.28
CA SER A 107 -10.43 10.93 1.26
C SER A 107 -9.19 10.35 1.93
N TRP A 108 -9.09 9.02 1.99
CA TRP A 108 -7.87 8.38 2.49
C TRP A 108 -6.85 8.19 1.38
N LEU A 109 -5.59 8.33 1.74
CA LEU A 109 -4.43 8.16 0.87
C LEU A 109 -3.74 6.83 1.19
N VAL A 110 -3.51 6.04 0.16
CA VAL A 110 -2.63 4.87 0.19
C VAL A 110 -1.33 5.27 -0.48
N GLN A 111 -0.25 5.24 0.28
CA GLN A 111 1.10 5.48 -0.23
C GLN A 111 1.87 4.16 -0.24
N ILE A 112 2.50 3.85 -1.37
CA ILE A 112 3.40 2.72 -1.54
C ILE A 112 4.81 3.27 -1.64
N PHE A 113 5.68 2.82 -0.74
CA PHE A 113 7.04 3.35 -0.61
C PHE A 113 8.05 2.23 -0.77
N ASN A 114 9.03 2.38 -1.68
CA ASN A 114 10.18 1.48 -1.70
C ASN A 114 11.20 1.93 -0.64
N THR A 115 11.51 1.07 0.31
CA THR A 115 12.54 1.36 1.33
C THR A 115 13.96 1.26 0.78
N LYS A 116 14.13 0.72 -0.42
CA LYS A 116 15.42 0.62 -1.11
C LYS A 116 15.64 1.79 -2.08
N GLN A 117 16.90 2.15 -2.26
CA GLN A 117 17.34 3.25 -3.14
C GLN A 117 17.41 2.83 -4.62
N HIS A 118 16.39 2.13 -5.12
CA HIS A 118 16.22 1.80 -6.53
C HIS A 118 14.74 1.83 -6.93
N ASN A 119 14.50 1.92 -8.23
CA ASN A 119 13.15 1.87 -8.78
C ASN A 119 12.67 0.43 -8.83
N ALA A 120 11.52 0.16 -8.24
CA ALA A 120 10.90 -1.15 -8.24
C ALA A 120 9.57 -1.11 -9.00
N GLU A 121 9.32 -2.14 -9.82
CA GLU A 121 8.09 -2.23 -10.59
C GLU A 121 6.92 -2.69 -9.72
N ILE A 122 5.79 -1.99 -9.79
CA ILE A 122 4.54 -2.45 -9.18
C ILE A 122 3.74 -3.21 -10.23
N VAL A 123 3.49 -4.48 -9.97
CA VAL A 123 2.69 -5.34 -10.86
C VAL A 123 1.21 -5.07 -10.64
N GLU A 124 0.79 -4.91 -9.38
CA GLU A 124 -0.63 -4.77 -9.05
C GLU A 124 -0.85 -3.99 -7.76
N VAL A 125 -1.84 -3.08 -7.79
CA VAL A 125 -2.43 -2.45 -6.60
C VAL A 125 -3.93 -2.64 -6.66
N GLN A 126 -4.51 -3.25 -5.62
CA GLN A 126 -5.95 -3.29 -5.41
C GLN A 126 -6.31 -2.53 -4.14
N ILE A 127 -7.30 -1.67 -4.24
CA ILE A 127 -7.95 -1.04 -3.09
C ILE A 127 -9.38 -1.56 -3.02
N ILE A 128 -9.70 -2.26 -1.94
CA ILE A 128 -10.97 -2.95 -1.73
C ILE A 128 -11.70 -2.28 -0.59
N LEU A 129 -12.79 -1.61 -0.92
CA LEU A 129 -13.75 -1.03 0.02
C LEU A 129 -14.92 -2.01 0.18
N LYS A 130 -15.23 -2.43 1.40
CA LYS A 130 -16.45 -3.20 1.71
C LYS A 130 -17.32 -2.43 2.69
N TYR A 131 -18.51 -2.07 2.23
CA TYR A 131 -19.56 -1.49 3.04
C TYR A 131 -20.54 -2.58 3.49
N LYS A 132 -21.11 -2.41 4.68
CA LYS A 132 -22.27 -3.18 5.14
C LYS A 132 -23.57 -2.43 4.87
#